data_AF-A0A938S5Y1-F1
#
_entry.id   AF-A0A938S5Y1-F1
#
_cell.length_a   1.000
_cell.length_b   1.000
_cell.length_c   1.000
_cell.angle_alpha   90.00
_cell.angle_beta   90.00
_cell.angle_gamma   90.00
#
_symmetry.space_group_name_H-M   'P 1'
#
loop_
_entity.id
_entity.type
_entity.pdbx_description
1 polymer ?
#
loop_
_entity_poly.entity_id
_entity_poly.type
_entity_poly.pdbx_seq_one_letter_code
_entity_poly.pdbx_strand_id
1 'polypeptide(L)' 'MSDLTYKVVVGLEIHVQLCTRTKMFCSCALSFGEEANSRVCP' A
#
# COMPACT_ATOMS: atom_id res chain seq x y z
N MET A 1 9.73 -39.58 1.91
CA MET A 1 9.28 -38.30 1.32
C MET A 1 7.82 -38.47 1.01
N SER A 2 6.96 -37.69 1.67
CA SER A 2 5.50 -37.79 1.52
C SER A 2 5.08 -37.33 0.12
N ASP A 3 4.59 -38.26 -0.70
CA ASP A 3 3.87 -37.96 -1.93
C ASP A 3 2.50 -37.37 -1.58
N LEU A 4 2.36 -36.06 -1.75
CA LEU A 4 1.06 -35.37 -1.61
C LEU A 4 0.29 -35.50 -2.93
N THR A 5 -0.92 -36.05 -2.89
CA THR A 5 -1.81 -36.29 -4.04
C THR A 5 -2.28 -35.00 -4.75
N TYR A 6 -2.02 -33.82 -4.18
CA TYR A 6 -2.51 -32.55 -4.68
C TYR A 6 -1.45 -31.45 -4.65
N LYS A 7 -1.52 -30.54 -5.62
CA LYS A 7 -0.67 -29.36 -5.72
C LYS A 7 -1.42 -28.13 -5.19
N VAL A 8 -0.92 -27.55 -4.10
CA VAL A 8 -1.45 -26.29 -3.57
C VAL A 8 -0.77 -25.13 -4.31
N VAL A 9 -1.58 -24.21 -4.86
CA VAL A 9 -1.11 -22.99 -5.52
C VAL A 9 -1.77 -21.80 -4.82
N VAL A 10 -0.95 -20.86 -4.33
CA VAL A 10 -1.41 -19.67 -3.62
C VAL A 10 -0.82 -18.44 -4.31
N GLY A 11 -1.66 -17.45 -4.59
CA GLY A 11 -1.26 -16.12 -5.05
C GLY A 11 -1.62 -15.09 -3.99
N LEU A 12 -0.73 -14.11 -3.78
CA LEU A 12 -0.96 -12.99 -2.88
C LEU A 12 -0.68 -11.69 -3.62
N GLU A 13 -1.53 -10.70 -3.38
CA GLU A 13 -1.33 -9.31 -3.82
C GLU A 13 -1.21 -8.44 -2.57
N ILE A 14 -0.10 -7.72 -2.48
CA ILE A 14 0.28 -6.98 -1.27
C ILE A 14 0.43 -5.52 -1.63
N HIS A 15 -0.27 -4.65 -0.90
CA HIS A 15 -0.11 -3.21 -1.00
C HIS A 15 0.74 -2.71 0.18
N VAL A 16 1.75 -1.90 -0.13
CA VAL A 16 2.60 -1.23 0.86
C VAL A 16 2.57 0.26 0.59
N GLN A 17 2.27 1.04 1.62
CA GLN A 17 2.37 2.50 1.55
C GLN A 17 3.80 2.92 1.86
N LEU A 18 4.44 3.64 0.94
CA LEU A 18 5.81 4.13 1.14
C LEU A 18 5.83 5.25 2.19
N CYS A 19 6.86 5.27 3.03
CA CYS A 19 7.08 6.31 4.04
C CYS A 19 7.71 7.59 3.43
N THR A 20 7.14 8.09 2.33
CA THR A 20 7.56 9.35 1.71
C THR A 20 7.00 10.55 2.48
N ARG A 21 7.66 11.71 2.38
CA ARG A 21 7.18 12.96 3.00
C ARG A 21 6.05 13.61 2.20
N THR A 22 6.05 13.44 0.88
CA THR A 22 5.04 13.99 -0.04
C THR A 22 4.28 12.86 -0.74
N LYS A 23 3.13 13.20 -1.34
CA LYS A 23 2.39 12.30 -2.22
C LYS A 23 3.19 11.98 -3.50
N MET A 24 2.74 10.96 -4.22
CA MET A 24 3.47 10.41 -5.37
C MET A 24 3.60 11.39 -6.55
N PHE A 25 2.57 12.21 -6.78
CA PHE A 25 2.47 13.08 -7.97
C PHE A 25 2.22 14.56 -7.66
N CYS A 26 2.33 14.95 -6.38
CA CYS A 26 2.25 16.35 -5.98
C CYS A 26 3.06 16.60 -4.71
N SER A 27 3.24 17.87 -4.36
CA SER A 27 4.01 18.29 -3.18
C SER A 27 3.23 18.22 -1.87
N CYS A 28 1.95 17.82 -1.87
CA CYS A 28 1.18 17.69 -0.63
C CYS A 28 1.83 16.68 0.32
N ALA A 29 1.81 16.99 1.62
CA ALA A 29 2.37 16.12 2.65
C ALA A 29 1.58 14.82 2.82
N LEU A 30 2.30 13.71 3.05
CA LEU A 30 1.74 12.41 3.42
C LEU A 30 1.85 12.22 4.94
N SER A 31 0.74 12.30 5.67
CA SER A 31 0.67 11.86 7.08
C SER A 31 -0.75 11.43 7.45
N PHE A 32 -0.85 10.83 8.62
CA PHE A 32 -2.09 10.32 9.20
C PHE A 32 -2.71 11.33 10.17
N GLY A 33 -4.04 11.34 10.30
CA GLY A 33 -4.75 12.03 11.38
C GLY A 33 -5.08 13.51 11.15
N GLU A 34 -5.07 13.97 9.92
CA GLU A 34 -5.21 15.39 9.57
C GLU A 34 -6.68 15.79 9.33
N GLU A 35 -6.98 17.09 9.38
CA GLU A 35 -8.34 17.57 9.10
C GLU A 35 -8.80 17.23 7.68
N ALA A 36 -10.10 17.05 7.50
CA ALA A 36 -10.68 16.71 6.21
C ALA A 36 -10.33 17.74 5.13
N ASN A 37 -9.84 17.27 3.99
CA ASN A 37 -9.44 18.09 2.84
C ASN A 37 -8.35 19.14 3.13
N SER A 38 -7.62 19.05 4.24
CA SER A 38 -6.53 19.98 4.57
C SER A 38 -5.26 19.77 3.72
N ARG A 39 -5.14 18.62 3.05
CA ARG A 39 -3.93 18.21 2.31
C ARG A 39 -4.24 17.82 0.87
N VAL A 40 -4.94 18.71 0.18
CA VAL A 40 -5.26 18.58 -1.25
C VAL A 40 -4.58 19.69 -2.05
N CYS A 41 -4.45 19.50 -3.36
CA CYS A 41 -3.99 20.51 -4.30
C CYS A 41 -4.84 20.41 -5.59
N PRO A 42 -4.77 21.41 -6.49
CA PRO A 42 -5.34 21.28 -7.83
C PRO A 42 -4.88 20.02 -8.55
#